data_AF-S9QH01-F1
#
_entry.id   AF-S9QH01-F1
#
_cell.length_a   1.000
_cell.length_b   1.000
_cell.length_c   1.000
_cell.angle_alpha   90.00
_cell.angle_beta   90.00
_cell.angle_gamma   90.00
#
_symmetry.space_group_name_H-M   'P 1'
#
loop_
_entity.id
_entity.type
_entity.pdbx_description
1 polymer ?
#
loop_
_entity_poly.entity_id
_entity_poly.type
_entity_poly.pdbx_seq_one_letter_code
_entity_poly.pdbx_strand_id
1 'polypeptide(L)' 'MVGMRIDPSKVGDAEIFRPWGWQTNIIVSERVKRAMEESGMTGARFTEV' A
#
# COMPACT_ATOMS: atom_id res chain seq x y z
N MET A 1 -20.51 -4.51 -0.07
CA MET A 1 -19.65 -3.38 0.37
C MET A 1 -18.74 -3.01 -0.79
N VAL A 2 -18.61 -1.72 -1.10
CA VAL A 2 -17.57 -1.26 -2.04
C VAL A 2 -16.26 -1.13 -1.23
N GLY A 3 -15.28 -1.96 -1.56
CA GLY A 3 -13.94 -1.93 -0.97
C GLY A 3 -12.93 -1.34 -1.96
N MET A 4 -11.84 -0.75 -1.46
CA MET A 4 -10.81 -0.13 -2.29
C MET A 4 -9.77 -1.17 -2.70
N ARG A 5 -9.99 -1.89 -3.80
CA ARG A 5 -9.06 -2.93 -4.26
C ARG A 5 -8.15 -2.43 -5.39
N ILE A 6 -6.85 -2.69 -5.27
CA ILE A 6 -5.90 -2.56 -6.39
C ILE A 6 -5.80 -3.92 -7.10
N ASP A 7 -5.91 -3.92 -8.44
CA ASP A 7 -5.69 -5.09 -9.29
C ASP A 7 -4.20 -5.14 -9.70
N PRO A 8 -3.40 -6.09 -9.17
CA PRO A 8 -1.97 -6.18 -9.47
C PRO A 8 -1.68 -6.36 -10.96
N SER A 9 -2.62 -6.93 -11.74
CA SER A 9 -2.43 -7.12 -13.19
C SER A 9 -2.48 -5.82 -14.00
N LYS A 10 -2.95 -4.73 -13.39
CA LYS A 10 -3.18 -3.44 -14.07
C LYS A 10 -2.17 -2.35 -13.69
N VAL A 11 -1.24 -2.64 -12.79
CA VAL A 11 -0.33 -1.63 -12.23
C VAL A 11 1.14 -1.82 -12.62
N GLY A 12 1.45 -2.86 -13.40
CA GLY A 12 2.81 -3.15 -13.83
C GLY A 12 3.75 -3.34 -12.64
N ASP A 13 4.91 -2.69 -12.69
CA ASP A 13 5.92 -2.76 -11.62
C ASP A 13 5.73 -1.70 -10.53
N ALA A 14 4.57 -1.02 -10.49
CA ALA A 14 4.30 0.00 -9.48
C ALA A 14 3.99 -0.64 -8.12
N GLU A 15 4.77 -0.28 -7.10
CA GLU A 15 4.67 -0.86 -5.76
C GLU A 15 4.11 0.14 -4.72
N ILE A 16 3.97 1.43 -5.09
CA ILE A 16 3.53 2.52 -4.21
C ILE A 16 2.52 3.39 -4.97
N PHE A 17 1.38 3.66 -4.34
CA PHE A 17 0.30 4.45 -4.92
C PHE A 17 -0.10 5.59 -3.97
N ARG A 18 -0.29 6.78 -4.55
CA ARG A 18 -0.86 7.93 -3.86
C ARG A 18 -2.30 8.16 -4.34
N PRO A 19 -3.32 7.70 -3.59
CA PRO A 19 -4.71 7.95 -3.95
C PRO A 19 -5.02 9.45 -3.99
N TRP A 20 -5.78 9.87 -4.99
CA TRP A 20 -6.31 11.23 -5.06
C TRP A 20 -7.39 11.43 -3.98
N GLY A 21 -7.45 12.62 -3.40
CA GLY A 21 -8.42 12.96 -2.34
C GLY A 21 -8.04 12.47 -0.92
N TRP A 22 -6.93 11.73 -0.76
CA TRP A 22 -6.46 11.22 0.52
C TRP A 22 -5.07 11.81 0.82
N GLN A 23 -5.00 12.75 1.76
CA GLN A 23 -3.77 13.53 1.98
C GLN A 23 -2.66 12.75 2.70
N THR A 24 -3.03 11.76 3.52
CA THR A 24 -2.10 11.08 4.44
C THR A 24 -1.84 9.62 4.10
N ASN A 25 -2.60 9.04 3.17
CA ASN A 25 -2.58 7.60 2.95
C ASN A 25 -1.72 7.27 1.73
N ILE A 26 -0.85 6.30 1.90
CA ILE A 26 -0.07 5.67 0.84
C ILE A 26 -0.47 4.21 0.81
N ILE A 27 -0.78 3.70 -0.38
CA ILE A 27 -1.02 2.27 -0.58
C ILE A 27 0.28 1.67 -1.07
N VAL A 28 0.72 0.62 -0.42
CA VAL A 28 1.92 -0.13 -0.80
C VAL A 28 1.54 -1.56 -1.15
N SER A 29 2.31 -2.18 -2.03
CA SER A 29 2.19 -3.62 -2.26
C SER A 29 2.50 -4.41 -0.98
N GLU A 30 2.07 -5.66 -0.92
CA GLU A 30 2.43 -6.56 0.17
C GLU A 30 3.95 -6.78 0.26
N ARG A 31 4.65 -6.76 -0.89
CA ARG A 31 6.11 -6.86 -0.94
C ARG A 31 6.79 -5.70 -0.21
N VAL A 32 6.35 -4.46 -0.46
CA VAL A 32 6.90 -3.27 0.21
C VAL A 32 6.54 -3.27 1.68
N LYS A 33 5.29 -3.59 2.05
CA LYS A 33 4.88 -3.74 3.44
C LYS A 33 5.78 -4.73 4.20
N ARG A 34 5.99 -5.92 3.65
CA ARG A 34 6.83 -6.96 4.26
C ARG A 34 8.29 -6.51 4.41
N ALA A 35 8.85 -5.83 3.40
CA ALA A 35 10.20 -5.27 3.50
C ALA A 35 10.30 -4.19 4.60
N MET A 36 9.25 -3.37 4.78
CA MET A 36 9.21 -2.38 5.86
C MET A 36 9.16 -3.07 7.24
N GLU A 37 8.34 -4.10 7.41
CA GLU A 37 8.29 -4.90 8.63
C GLU A 37 9.62 -5.60 8.94
N GLU A 38 10.25 -6.21 7.93
CA GLU A 38 11.55 -6.88 8.04
C GLU A 38 12.69 -5.91 8.38
N SER A 39 12.60 -4.66 7.91
CA SER A 39 13.58 -3.61 8.22
C SER A 39 13.50 -3.09 9.68
N GLY A 40 12.48 -3.50 10.44
CA GLY A 40 12.24 -3.01 11.79
C GLY A 40 11.71 -1.58 11.83
N MET A 41 11.09 -1.11 10.75
CA MET A 41 10.48 0.21 10.68
C MET A 41 9.38 0.38 11.73
N THR A 42 9.43 1.49 12.46
CA THR A 42 8.42 1.85 13.47
C THR A 42 7.56 3.02 13.01
N GLY A 43 6.38 3.20 13.61
CA GLY A 43 5.52 4.36 13.38
C GLY A 43 4.53 4.24 12.21
N ALA A 44 4.52 3.13 11.46
CA ALA A 44 3.49 2.87 10.46
C ALA A 44 2.35 2.00 11.00
N ARG A 45 1.14 2.27 10.49
CA ARG A 45 -0.03 1.41 10.68
C ARG A 45 -0.51 0.94 9.31
N PHE A 46 -0.56 -0.37 9.12
CA PHE A 46 -1.07 -0.97 7.90
C PHE A 46 -2.54 -1.34 8.03
N THR A 47 -3.29 -1.23 6.94
CA THR A 47 -4.68 -1.68 6.82
C THR A 47 -4.84 -2.28 5.43
N GLU A 48 -5.40 -3.49 5.36
CA GLU A 48 -5.64 -4.17 4.10
C GLU A 48 -6.77 -3.48 3.31
N VAL A 49 -6.61 -3.41 1.98
CA VAL A 49 -7.52 -2.71 1.07
C VAL A 49 -7.89 -3.56 -0.14
#